data_AF-T1B471-F1
#
_entry.id   AF-T1B471-F1
#
_cell.length_a   1.000
_cell.length_b   1.000
_cell.length_c   1.000
_cell.angle_alpha   90.00
_cell.angle_beta   90.00
_cell.angle_gamma   90.00
#
_symmetry.space_group_name_H-M   'P 1'
#
loop_
_entity.id
_entity.type
_entity.pdbx_description
1 polymer ?
#
loop_
_entity_poly.entity_id
_entity_poly.type
_entity_poly.pdbx_seq_one_letter_code
_entity_poly.pdbx_strand_id
1 'polypeptide(L)'
;AYGAIKTAHLSSYLATPSAEFLGVTASDIENYDLPSDHLSEQDVRALQAELTDPRFGTAEWRSEIELMLKNGKKAEQQSLAKYGLNYVTEHYLPEKLAEMDVL
;
A
#
# COMPACT_ATOMS: atom_id res chain seq x y z
N ALA A 1 -1.03 -6.79 -10.93
CA ALA A 1 -2.51 -6.60 -10.91
C ALA A 1 -3.11 -6.77 -12.31
N TYR A 2 -4.28 -7.41 -12.45
CA TYR A 2 -4.86 -7.80 -13.77
C TYR A 2 -5.91 -6.83 -14.35
N GLY A 3 -5.83 -5.53 -14.01
CA GLY A 3 -6.83 -4.54 -14.41
C GLY A 3 -8.16 -4.67 -13.65
N ALA A 4 -9.10 -3.78 -13.93
CA ALA A 4 -10.43 -3.82 -13.31
C ALA A 4 -11.26 -4.97 -13.90
N ILE A 5 -12.18 -5.56 -13.10
CA ILE A 5 -13.04 -6.68 -13.53
C ILE A 5 -13.74 -6.39 -14.87
N LYS A 6 -14.15 -5.14 -15.12
CA LYS A 6 -14.82 -4.71 -16.36
C LYS A 6 -13.92 -4.73 -17.61
N THR A 7 -12.60 -4.70 -17.45
CA THR A 7 -11.61 -4.64 -18.54
C THR A 7 -10.65 -5.82 -18.51
N ALA A 8 -10.96 -6.89 -17.76
CA ALA A 8 -10.11 -8.07 -17.64
C ALA A 8 -9.76 -8.73 -19.00
N HIS A 9 -10.63 -8.61 -20.00
CA HIS A 9 -10.39 -9.08 -21.38
C HIS A 9 -9.29 -8.30 -22.12
N LEU A 10 -8.96 -7.07 -21.68
CA LEU A 10 -7.85 -6.26 -22.20
C LEU A 10 -6.58 -6.38 -21.36
N SER A 11 -6.62 -7.14 -20.25
CA SER A 11 -5.52 -7.25 -19.30
C SER A 11 -4.23 -7.77 -19.94
N SER A 12 -4.32 -8.65 -20.95
CA SER A 12 -3.15 -9.15 -21.68
C SER A 12 -2.36 -8.06 -22.41
N TYR A 13 -2.99 -6.91 -22.70
CA TYR A 13 -2.36 -5.81 -23.43
C TYR A 13 -2.06 -4.58 -22.56
N LEU A 14 -2.83 -4.39 -21.48
CA LEU A 14 -2.79 -3.17 -20.67
C LEU A 14 -2.33 -3.40 -19.23
N ALA A 15 -2.23 -4.65 -18.77
CA ALA A 15 -1.75 -4.94 -17.43
C ALA A 15 -0.23 -4.99 -17.39
N THR A 16 0.35 -4.45 -16.33
CA THR A 16 1.75 -4.64 -15.95
C THR A 16 1.79 -5.60 -14.76
N PRO A 17 1.76 -6.92 -14.98
CA PRO A 17 1.68 -7.89 -13.89
C PRO A 17 2.92 -7.89 -13.00
N SER A 18 4.08 -7.50 -13.55
CA SER A 18 5.35 -7.35 -12.83
C SER A 18 5.47 -6.04 -12.04
N ALA A 19 4.44 -5.19 -12.03
CA ALA A 19 4.46 -3.99 -11.21
C ALA A 19 4.32 -4.37 -9.73
N GLU A 20 5.18 -3.78 -8.91
CA GLU A 20 5.20 -3.98 -7.46
C GLU A 20 4.73 -2.72 -6.75
N PHE A 21 4.16 -2.89 -5.56
CA PHE A 21 3.70 -1.79 -4.73
C PHE A 21 4.78 -1.44 -3.71
N LEU A 22 5.38 -0.25 -3.85
CA LEU A 22 6.44 0.24 -2.97
C LEU A 22 5.93 0.70 -1.60
N GLY A 23 4.69 1.20 -1.54
CA GLY A 23 4.09 1.85 -0.39
C GLY A 23 3.23 3.05 -0.80
N VAL A 24 2.62 3.78 0.14
CA VAL A 24 2.71 3.65 1.61
C VAL A 24 1.91 2.43 2.11
N THR A 25 2.58 1.54 2.84
CA THR A 25 1.97 0.34 3.47
C THR A 25 1.45 0.64 4.87
N ALA A 26 0.77 -0.32 5.51
CA ALA A 26 0.29 -0.15 6.89
C ALA A 26 1.47 -0.12 7.87
N SER A 27 2.48 -0.95 7.63
CA SER A 27 3.74 -0.97 8.39
C SER A 27 4.49 0.36 8.28
N ASP A 28 4.50 1.00 7.10
CA ASP A 28 5.18 2.28 6.90
C ASP A 28 4.62 3.40 7.79
N ILE A 29 3.34 3.35 8.16
CA ILE A 29 2.73 4.33 9.08
C ILE A 29 3.47 4.34 10.42
N GLU A 30 3.83 3.15 10.94
CA GLU A 30 4.55 3.02 12.21
C GLU A 30 6.05 3.24 12.03
N ASN A 31 6.65 2.65 10.99
CA ASN A 31 8.09 2.73 10.75
C ASN A 31 8.57 4.17 10.53
N TYR A 32 7.75 5.00 9.88
CA TYR A 32 8.07 6.40 9.57
C TYR A 32 7.34 7.41 10.45
N ASP A 33 6.64 6.97 11.52
CA ASP A 33 5.84 7.84 12.41
C ASP A 33 4.96 8.84 11.65
N LEU A 34 4.21 8.32 10.66
CA LEU A 34 3.42 9.15 9.76
C LEU A 34 2.19 9.73 10.46
N PRO A 35 1.83 11.00 10.19
CA PRO A 35 0.50 11.51 10.48
C PRO A 35 -0.57 10.58 9.93
N SER A 36 -1.43 10.09 10.82
CA SER A 36 -2.44 9.09 10.49
C SER A 36 -3.82 9.50 10.99
N ASP A 37 -4.85 9.16 10.23
CA ASP A 37 -6.25 9.25 10.61
C ASP A 37 -6.82 7.88 10.96
N HIS A 38 -7.96 7.87 11.64
CA HIS A 38 -8.70 6.63 11.88
C HIS A 38 -9.34 6.11 10.60
N LEU A 39 -9.43 4.78 10.48
CA LEU A 39 -10.23 4.15 9.44
C LEU A 39 -11.71 4.51 9.62
N SER A 40 -12.36 4.87 8.51
CA SER A 40 -13.81 4.95 8.47
C SER A 40 -14.44 3.56 8.39
N GLU A 41 -15.73 3.45 8.66
CA GLU A 41 -16.44 2.18 8.45
C GLU A 41 -16.37 1.68 7.01
N GLN A 42 -16.32 2.60 6.04
CA GLN A 42 -16.19 2.24 4.63
C GLN A 42 -14.81 1.65 4.34
N ASP A 43 -13.75 2.20 4.93
CA ASP A 43 -12.40 1.67 4.81
C ASP A 43 -12.32 0.25 5.40
N VAL A 44 -12.88 0.04 6.60
CA VAL A 44 -12.93 -1.28 7.24
C VAL A 44 -13.66 -2.30 6.37
N ARG A 45 -14.82 -1.93 5.80
CA ARG A 45 -15.57 -2.81 4.89
C ARG A 45 -14.78 -3.15 3.63
N ALA A 46 -14.05 -2.18 3.06
CA ALA A 46 -13.21 -2.40 1.89
C ALA A 46 -12.06 -3.38 2.19
N LEU A 47 -11.32 -3.15 3.29
CA LEU A 47 -10.23 -4.02 3.72
C LEU A 47 -10.70 -5.46 4.00
N GLN A 48 -11.87 -5.62 4.63
CA GLN A 48 -12.46 -6.95 4.85
C GLN A 48 -12.82 -7.66 3.54
N ALA A 49 -13.30 -6.92 2.53
CA ALA A 49 -13.56 -7.48 1.21
C ALA A 49 -12.26 -7.90 0.51
N GLU A 50 -11.20 -7.09 0.62
CA GLU A 50 -9.87 -7.38 0.05
C GLU A 50 -9.25 -8.65 0.61
N LEU A 51 -9.46 -8.96 1.90
CA LEU A 51 -9.00 -10.23 2.50
C LEU A 51 -9.58 -11.49 1.85
N THR A 52 -10.71 -11.37 1.14
CA THR A 52 -11.34 -12.47 0.42
C THR A 52 -11.08 -12.43 -1.09
N ASP A 53 -10.43 -11.37 -1.59
CA ASP A 53 -10.13 -11.21 -3.00
C ASP A 53 -8.81 -11.92 -3.36
N PRO A 54 -8.82 -12.85 -4.34
CA PRO A 54 -7.62 -13.61 -4.71
C PRO A 54 -6.46 -12.73 -5.19
N ARG A 55 -6.71 -11.48 -5.62
CA ARG A 55 -5.67 -10.52 -6.01
C ARG A 55 -4.78 -10.08 -4.85
N PHE A 56 -5.29 -10.15 -3.61
CA PHE A 56 -4.57 -9.82 -2.38
C PHE A 56 -4.28 -11.07 -1.53
N GLY A 57 -4.32 -12.25 -2.15
CA GLY A 57 -4.15 -13.53 -1.45
C GLY A 57 -2.73 -13.88 -1.03
N THR A 58 -1.72 -13.07 -1.38
CA THR A 58 -0.32 -13.34 -0.97
C THR A 58 -0.11 -13.03 0.52
N ALA A 59 0.91 -13.64 1.12
CA ALA A 59 1.14 -13.50 2.56
C ALA A 59 1.44 -12.05 2.96
N GLU A 60 2.16 -11.33 2.10
CA GLU A 60 2.56 -9.94 2.28
C GLU A 60 1.32 -9.03 2.30
N TRP A 61 0.45 -9.16 1.28
CA TRP A 61 -0.78 -8.35 1.21
C TRP A 61 -1.72 -8.61 2.37
N ARG A 62 -1.92 -9.89 2.72
CA ARG A 62 -2.78 -10.26 3.85
C ARG A 62 -2.24 -9.69 5.16
N SER A 63 -0.93 -9.78 5.39
CA SER A 63 -0.29 -9.24 6.59
C SER A 63 -0.50 -7.73 6.72
N GLU A 64 -0.28 -6.97 5.64
CA GLU A 64 -0.47 -5.51 5.64
C GLU A 64 -1.93 -5.09 5.84
N ILE A 65 -2.88 -5.79 5.18
CA ILE A 65 -4.32 -5.51 5.35
C ILE A 65 -4.78 -5.81 6.79
N GLU A 66 -4.36 -6.97 7.34
CA GLU A 66 -4.67 -7.35 8.72
C GLU A 66 -4.04 -6.38 9.73
N LEU A 67 -2.82 -5.90 9.47
CA LEU A 67 -2.17 -4.87 10.28
C LEU A 67 -2.93 -3.55 10.24
N MET A 68 -3.38 -3.11 9.06
CA MET A 68 -4.17 -1.89 8.91
C MET A 68 -5.49 -1.97 9.69
N LEU A 69 -6.18 -3.10 9.59
CA LEU A 69 -7.41 -3.38 10.36
C LEU A 69 -7.16 -3.40 11.87
N LYS A 70 -6.07 -4.03 12.31
CA LYS A 70 -5.68 -4.11 13.72
C LYS A 70 -5.36 -2.73 14.29
N ASN A 71 -4.59 -1.94 13.55
CA ASN A 71 -4.14 -0.62 13.97
C ASN A 71 -5.24 0.44 13.86
N GLY A 72 -6.21 0.23 12.96
CA GLY A 72 -7.32 1.16 12.76
C GLY A 72 -6.88 2.52 12.22
N LYS A 73 -5.74 2.56 11.51
CA LYS A 73 -5.09 3.78 11.02
C LYS A 73 -4.92 3.75 9.50
N LYS A 74 -5.01 4.93 8.89
CA LYS A 74 -4.59 5.19 7.52
C LYS A 74 -3.73 6.45 7.46
N ALA A 75 -2.83 6.51 6.49
CA ALA A 75 -2.02 7.68 6.23
C ALA A 75 -2.19 8.13 4.79
N GLU A 76 -2.17 9.44 4.61
CA GLU A 76 -2.10 10.07 3.30
C GLU A 76 -0.67 10.04 2.77
N GLN A 77 -0.45 9.92 1.46
CA GLN A 77 0.91 9.88 0.90
C GLN A 77 1.69 11.19 1.20
N GLN A 78 1.01 12.33 1.20
CA GLN A 78 1.59 13.63 1.56
C GLN A 78 2.02 13.72 3.03
N SER A 79 1.65 12.77 3.89
CA SER A 79 2.07 12.74 5.29
C SER A 79 3.59 12.61 5.45
N LEU A 80 4.27 12.01 4.46
CA LEU A 80 5.73 11.94 4.39
C LEU A 80 6.40 13.32 4.34
N ALA A 81 5.69 14.34 3.84
CA ALA A 81 6.19 15.71 3.80
C ALA A 81 6.23 16.38 5.20
N LYS A 82 5.73 15.73 6.26
CA LYS A 82 5.89 16.18 7.67
C LYS A 82 7.34 16.54 7.99
N TYR A 83 8.28 15.77 7.45
CA TYR A 83 9.71 15.91 7.70
C TYR A 83 10.42 16.83 6.69
N GLY A 84 9.68 17.45 5.77
CA GLY A 84 10.19 18.33 4.72
C GLY A 84 9.88 17.81 3.31
N LEU A 85 9.83 18.73 2.33
CA LEU A 85 9.47 18.40 0.94
C LEU A 85 10.43 17.40 0.29
N ASN A 86 11.69 17.38 0.71
CA ASN A 86 12.71 16.48 0.18
C ASN A 86 12.75 15.12 0.87
N TYR A 87 12.00 14.92 1.97
CA TYR A 87 12.09 13.69 2.77
C TYR A 87 11.79 12.43 1.96
N VAL A 88 10.80 12.52 1.06
CA VAL A 88 10.42 11.41 0.17
C VAL A 88 11.60 10.98 -0.69
N THR A 89 12.33 11.93 -1.28
CA THR A 89 13.42 11.66 -2.22
C THR A 89 14.74 11.31 -1.53
N GLU A 90 14.99 11.86 -0.34
CA GLU A 90 16.27 11.71 0.36
C GLU A 90 16.29 10.51 1.31
N HIS A 91 15.12 10.06 1.81
CA HIS A 91 15.02 8.99 2.81
C HIS A 91 14.07 7.88 2.40
N TYR A 92 12.78 8.19 2.25
CA TYR A 92 11.75 7.15 2.08
C TYR A 92 11.97 6.30 0.82
N LEU A 93 12.10 6.93 -0.36
CA LEU A 93 12.28 6.18 -1.61
C LEU A 93 13.59 5.38 -1.64
N PRO A 94 14.77 5.94 -1.30
CA PRO A 94 16.02 5.16 -1.23
C PRO A 94 15.93 3.95 -0.30
N GLU A 95 15.37 4.11 0.90
CA GLU A 95 15.25 3.03 1.88
C GLU A 95 14.32 1.91 1.37
N LYS A 96 13.12 2.26 0.89
CA LYS A 96 12.16 1.27 0.36
C LYS A 96 12.69 0.53 -0.86
N LEU A 97 13.41 1.23 -1.75
CA LEU A 97 13.99 0.60 -2.95
C LEU A 97 15.13 -0.36 -2.60
N ALA A 98 15.93 -0.05 -1.57
CA ALA A 98 16.96 -0.96 -1.06
C ALA A 98 16.34 -2.19 -0.37
N GLU A 99 15.24 -2.03 0.39
CA GLU A 99 14.49 -3.15 0.97
C GLU A 99 13.95 -4.11 -0.10
N MET A 100 13.58 -3.58 -1.27
CA MET A 100 13.12 -4.36 -2.42
C MET A 100 14.25 -4.91 -3.30
N ASP A 101 15.52 -4.70 -2.93
CA ASP A 101 16.71 -5.11 -3.69
C ASP A 101 16.71 -4.54 -5.13
N VAL A 102 16.17 -3.34 -5.30
CA VAL A 102 16.11 -2.61 -6.59
C VAL A 102 17.31 -1.68 -6.76
N LEU A 103 17.93 -1.26 -5.65
CA LEU A 103 19.14 -0.41 -5.57
C LEU A 103 20.16 -1.06 -4.64
#